data_AF-A0A7W0HTL3-F1
#
_entry.id   AF-A0A7W0HTL3-F1
#
_cell.length_a   1.000
_cell.length_b   1.000
_cell.length_c   1.000
_cell.angle_alpha   90.00
_cell.angle_beta   90.00
_cell.angle_gamma   90.00
#
_symmetry.space_group_name_H-M   'P 1'
#
loop_
_entity.id
_entity.type
_entity.pdbx_description
1 polymer ?
#
loop_
_entity_poly.entity_id
_entity_poly.type
_entity_poly.pdbx_seq_one_letter_code
_entity_poly.pdbx_strand_id
1 'polypeptide(L)' 'MRMKFLGSTSEAGACPTLYETDRGTIVVQGLHVTDPEALADLRDVLEGEVAVEVPRELLVDIARRVL' A
#
# COMPACT_ATOMS: atom_id res chain seq x y z
N MET A 1 10.43 -3.50 -14.29
CA MET A 1 8.97 -3.42 -14.05
C MET A 1 8.57 -1.98 -14.24
N ARG A 2 7.59 -1.71 -15.10
CA ARG A 2 6.99 -0.37 -15.25
C ARG A 2 5.77 -0.28 -14.33
N MET A 3 5.52 0.91 -13.80
CA MET A 3 4.43 1.20 -12.87
C MET A 3 3.58 2.36 -13.39
N LYS A 4 2.26 2.25 -13.27
CA LYS A 4 1.27 3.28 -13.57
C LYS A 4 0.65 3.73 -12.25
N PHE A 5 0.64 5.03 -12.00
CA PHE A 5 -0.01 5.61 -10.82
C PHE A 5 -1.53 5.36 -10.85
N LEU A 6 -2.09 4.91 -9.73
CA LEU A 6 -3.53 4.69 -9.57
C LEU A 6 -4.17 5.74 -8.66
N GLY A 7 -3.52 6.09 -7.57
CA GLY A 7 -4.05 7.09 -6.63
C GLY A 7 -3.29 7.16 -5.31
N SER A 8 -3.59 8.22 -4.56
CA SER A 8 -3.13 8.48 -3.20
C SER A 8 -4.17 9.35 -2.49
N THR A 9 -4.20 9.33 -1.16
CA THR A 9 -5.04 10.22 -0.33
C THR A 9 -4.38 11.56 0.02
N SER A 10 -3.21 11.88 -0.56
CA SER A 10 -2.42 13.03 -0.13
C SER A 10 -2.96 14.38 -0.65
N GLU A 11 -3.40 15.23 0.28
CA GLU A 11 -3.24 16.69 0.14
C GLU A 11 -1.98 17.22 0.87
N ALA A 12 -1.32 16.44 1.75
CA ALA A 12 -0.26 16.94 2.64
C ALA A 12 0.91 15.96 2.98
N GLY A 13 1.26 15.01 2.10
CA GLY A 13 2.65 14.54 1.97
C GLY A 13 3.09 13.24 2.64
N ALA A 14 2.20 12.46 3.27
CA ALA A 14 2.58 11.17 3.88
C ALA A 14 1.62 10.01 3.58
N CYS A 15 0.65 10.20 2.66
CA CYS A 15 -0.33 9.18 2.36
C CYS A 15 0.22 8.08 1.45
N PRO A 16 -0.22 6.83 1.64
CA PRO A 16 0.19 5.75 0.76
C PRO A 16 -0.29 6.00 -0.68
N THR A 17 0.45 5.44 -1.62
CA THR A 17 0.23 5.58 -3.05
C THR A 17 0.19 4.20 -3.69
N LEU A 18 -0.83 3.96 -4.51
CA LEU A 18 -1.02 2.70 -5.21
C LEU A 18 -0.59 2.85 -6.68
N TYR A 19 0.09 1.81 -7.17
CA TYR A 19 0.51 1.67 -8.56
C TYR A 19 0.07 0.32 -9.13
N GLU A 20 -0.25 0.28 -10.41
CA GLU A 20 -0.38 -0.95 -11.18
C GLU A 20 0.91 -1.21 -11.93
N THR A 21 1.35 -2.46 -11.93
CA THR A 21 2.54 -2.89 -12.68
C THR A 21 2.15 -3.36 -14.08
N ASP A 22 3.12 -3.34 -15.01
CA ASP A 22 3.01 -3.99 -16.32
C ASP A 22 2.81 -5.53 -16.28
N ARG A 23 2.67 -6.11 -15.08
CA ARG A 23 2.42 -7.53 -14.81
C ARG A 23 1.03 -7.81 -14.25
N GLY A 24 0.17 -6.80 -14.13
CA GLY A 24 -1.16 -6.94 -13.52
C GLY A 24 -1.14 -7.13 -11.99
N THR A 25 -0.06 -6.70 -11.32
CA THR A 25 0.05 -6.69 -9.85
C THR A 25 0.00 -5.25 -9.31
N ILE A 26 -0.41 -5.10 -8.05
CA ILE A 26 -0.50 -3.81 -7.37
C ILE A 26 0.70 -3.61 -6.45
N VAL A 27 1.27 -2.40 -6.47
CA VAL A 27 2.33 -1.96 -5.57
C VAL A 27 1.82 -0.85 -4.68
N VAL A 28 2.10 -0.95 -3.39
CA VAL A 28 1.79 0.08 -2.38
C VAL A 28 3.10 0.72 -1.93
N GLN A 29 3.20 2.04 -2.06
CA GLN A 29 4.27 2.85 -1.47
C GLN A 29 3.68 3.61 -0.28
N GLY A 30 4.31 3.53 0.89
CA GLY A 30 3.91 4.31 2.05
C GLY A 30 4.94 4.21 3.18
N LEU A 31 4.63 4.81 4.33
CA LEU A 31 5.45 4.68 5.53
C LEU A 31 5.30 3.27 6.11
N HIS A 32 6.40 2.74 6.64
CA HIS A 32 6.38 1.47 7.34
C HIS A 32 5.58 1.59 8.64
N VAL A 33 4.82 0.54 8.96
CA VAL A 33 4.30 0.34 10.31
C VAL A 33 5.49 0.04 11.22
N THR A 34 5.69 0.84 12.25
CA THR A 34 6.80 0.72 13.21
C THR A 34 6.33 0.39 14.63
N ASP A 35 5.03 0.37 14.88
CA ASP A 35 4.44 0.00 16.16
C ASP A 35 4.69 -1.50 16.45
N PRO A 36 5.45 -1.85 17.50
CA PRO A 36 5.75 -3.24 17.84
C PRO A 36 4.53 -4.09 18.13
N GLU A 37 3.47 -3.52 18.71
CA GLU A 37 2.24 -4.27 19.02
C GLU A 37 1.50 -4.62 17.71
N ALA A 38 1.33 -3.65 16.83
CA ALA A 38 0.73 -3.88 15.51
C ALA A 38 1.55 -4.87 14.65
N LEU A 39 2.88 -4.82 14.75
CA LEU A 39 3.75 -5.77 14.04
C LEU A 39 3.63 -7.19 14.60
N ALA A 40 3.40 -7.35 15.90
CA ALA A 40 3.21 -8.67 16.53
C ALA A 40 1.90 -9.35 16.10
N ASP A 41 0.91 -8.58 15.63
CA ASP A 41 -0.36 -9.10 15.09
C ASP A 41 -0.23 -9.65 13.67
N LEU A 42 0.85 -9.33 12.95
CA LEU A 42 1.10 -9.83 11.60
C LEU A 42 1.47 -11.32 11.64
N ARG A 43 1.05 -12.06 10.61
CA ARG A 43 1.31 -13.50 10.50
C ARG A 43 2.34 -13.76 9.42
N ASP A 44 3.25 -14.70 9.71
CA ASP A 44 4.18 -15.29 8.74
C ASP A 44 5.10 -14.26 8.02
N VAL A 45 5.42 -13.14 8.69
CA VAL A 45 6.30 -12.09 8.15
C VAL A 45 7.70 -12.63 7.91
N LEU A 46 8.16 -12.55 6.67
CA LEU A 46 9.47 -13.03 6.25
C LEU A 46 10.55 -11.96 6.39
N GLU A 47 11.81 -12.40 6.36
CA GLU A 47 12.95 -11.49 6.32
C GLU A 47 12.86 -10.57 5.08
N GLY A 48 12.92 -9.26 5.31
CA GLY A 48 12.83 -8.24 4.27
C GLY A 48 11.41 -7.77 3.94
N GLU A 49 10.37 -8.37 4.55
CA GLU A 49 9.00 -7.86 4.43
C GLU A 49 8.75 -6.66 5.36
N VAL A 50 7.93 -5.73 4.90
CA VAL A 50 7.51 -4.55 5.65
C VAL A 50 6.00 -4.37 5.49
N ALA A 51 5.34 -3.93 6.55
CA ALA A 51 3.94 -3.55 6.50
C ALA A 51 3.80 -2.05 6.23
N VAL A 52 2.82 -1.70 5.38
CA VAL A 52 2.40 -0.32 5.12
C VAL A 52 0.93 -0.22 5.44
N GLU A 53 0.56 0.77 6.24
CA GLU A 53 -0.85 1.05 6.51
C GLU A 53 -1.48 1.79 5.33
N VAL A 54 -2.65 1.32 4.90
CA VAL A 54 -3.40 1.90 3.78
C VAL A 54 -4.81 2.29 4.21
N PRO A 55 -5.25 3.55 4.02
CA PRO A 55 -6.63 3.93 4.27
C PRO A 55 -7.59 3.04 3.49
N ARG A 56 -8.57 2.47 4.18
CA ARG A 56 -9.58 1.58 3.60
C ARG A 56 -10.26 2.21 2.38
N GLU A 57 -10.61 3.49 2.48
CA GLU A 57 -11.30 4.23 1.43
C GLU A 57 -10.46 4.32 0.15
N LEU A 58 -9.14 4.56 0.27
CA LEU A 58 -8.23 4.56 -0.88
C LEU A 58 -8.24 3.21 -1.59
N LEU A 59 -8.14 2.11 -0.83
CA LEU A 59 -8.13 0.77 -1.40
C LEU A 59 -9.45 0.46 -2.14
N VAL A 60 -10.59 0.79 -1.51
CA VAL A 60 -11.92 0.56 -2.08
C VAL A 60 -12.15 1.41 -3.34
N ASP A 61 -11.75 2.68 -3.31
CA ASP A 61 -11.91 3.57 -4.46
C ASP A 61 -11.06 3.15 -5.64
N ILE A 62 -9.83 2.69 -5.39
CA ILE A 62 -8.96 2.17 -6.43
C ILE A 62 -9.53 0.86 -6.99
N ALA A 63 -9.94 -0.07 -6.14
CA ALA A 63 -10.55 -1.32 -6.57
C ALA A 63 -11.77 -1.07 -7.50
N ARG A 64 -12.66 -0.13 -7.14
CA ARG A 64 -13.81 0.22 -7.99
C ARG A 64 -13.45 0.82 -9.35
N ARG A 65 -12.30 1.48 -9.47
CA ARG A 65 -11.89 2.18 -10.69
C ARG A 65 -11.08 1.29 -11.63
N VAL A 66 -10.34 0.30 -11.10
CA VAL A 66 -9.33 -0.41 -11.88
C VAL A 66 -9.34 -1.95 -11.75
N LEU A 67 -10.12 -2.54 -10.86
CA LEU A 67 -10.26 -4.00 -10.69
C LEU A 67 -11.68 -4.47 -11.08
#